data_AF-A0A9W9W0F8-F1
#
_entry.id   AF-A0A9W9W0F8-F1
#
_cell.length_a   1.000
_cell.length_b   1.000
_cell.length_c   1.000
_cell.angle_alpha   90.00
_cell.angle_beta   90.00
_cell.angle_gamma   90.00
#
_symmetry.space_group_name_H-M   'P 1'
#
loop_
_entity.id
_entity.type
_entity.pdbx_description
1 polymer ?
#
loop_
_entity_poly.entity_id
_entity_poly.type
_entity_poly.pdbx_seq_one_letter_code
_entity_poly.pdbx_strand_id
1 'polypeptide(L)'
;MDNARLLLSQSVSLHDIGSTEENMTKTRISFEFYGGFLALRILRDTPPSSSTEAAVPQNLAENITEAIIRHQDFRNTGNITAVGQSLQLATIDNTCRYAEVVNPFTIEETTNHHPRQKWSRCFAAGLHREIELKPWSHTTALGEGAPARVLANETMAVQIYCY
;
A
#
# COMPACT_ATOMS: atom_id res chain seq x y z
N MET A 1 -8.64 -19.26 -8.13
CA MET A 1 -8.43 -18.46 -6.90
C MET A 1 -9.79 -17.95 -6.46
N ASP A 2 -10.17 -18.05 -5.18
CA ASP A 2 -11.44 -17.43 -4.74
C ASP A 2 -11.34 -15.89 -4.81
N ASN A 3 -12.46 -15.22 -5.07
CA ASN A 3 -12.58 -13.77 -5.24
C ASN A 3 -11.92 -13.01 -4.08
N ALA A 4 -12.10 -13.47 -2.83
CA ALA A 4 -11.50 -12.83 -1.66
C ALA A 4 -9.96 -12.84 -1.70
N ARG A 5 -9.36 -13.95 -2.13
CA ARG A 5 -7.90 -14.06 -2.29
C ARG A 5 -7.40 -13.19 -3.44
N LEU A 6 -8.14 -13.14 -4.54
CA LEU A 6 -7.80 -12.27 -5.67
C LEU A 6 -7.81 -10.80 -5.23
N LEU A 7 -8.89 -10.35 -4.59
CA LEU A 7 -9.04 -8.97 -4.12
C LEU A 7 -7.87 -8.53 -3.22
N LEU A 8 -7.54 -9.32 -2.19
CA LEU A 8 -6.47 -8.96 -1.26
C LEU A 8 -5.09 -9.05 -1.92
N SER A 9 -4.79 -10.13 -2.65
CA SER A 9 -3.48 -10.31 -3.27
C SER A 9 -3.17 -9.19 -4.27
N GLN A 10 -4.11 -8.87 -5.16
CA GLN A 10 -3.90 -7.83 -6.15
C GLN A 10 -3.85 -6.44 -5.52
N SER A 11 -4.68 -6.17 -4.51
CA SER A 11 -4.64 -4.87 -3.80
C SER A 11 -3.29 -4.66 -3.12
N VAL A 12 -2.77 -5.65 -2.39
CA VAL A 12 -1.46 -5.55 -1.71
C VAL A 12 -0.33 -5.46 -2.74
N SER A 13 -0.36 -6.21 -3.84
CA SER A 13 0.71 -6.15 -4.84
C SER A 13 0.75 -4.84 -5.63
N LEU A 14 -0.39 -4.16 -5.83
CA LEU A 14 -0.49 -2.99 -6.71
C LEU A 14 -0.62 -1.66 -5.98
N HIS A 15 -0.87 -1.62 -4.66
CA HIS A 15 -1.18 -0.36 -3.98
C HIS A 15 -0.10 0.72 -4.12
N ASP A 16 1.17 0.32 -4.12
CA ASP A 16 2.32 1.21 -4.26
C ASP A 16 2.82 1.36 -5.71
N ILE A 17 2.11 0.83 -6.73
CA ILE A 17 2.60 0.92 -8.13
C ILE A 17 2.79 2.38 -8.58
N GLY A 18 2.03 3.32 -8.03
CA GLY A 18 2.16 4.75 -8.33
C GLY A 18 3.41 5.40 -7.75
N SER A 19 4.06 4.80 -6.74
CA SER A 19 5.19 5.39 -6.00
C SER A 19 6.56 5.08 -6.60
N THR A 20 6.61 4.37 -7.73
CA THR A 20 7.87 4.21 -8.47
C THR A 20 8.33 5.55 -9.05
N GLU A 21 9.64 5.79 -9.11
CA GLU A 21 10.17 7.06 -9.66
C GLU A 21 9.67 7.32 -11.10
N GLU A 22 9.57 6.27 -11.91
CA GLU A 22 9.02 6.34 -13.26
C GLU A 22 7.55 6.81 -13.23
N ASN A 23 6.70 6.26 -12.36
CA ASN A 23 5.29 6.62 -12.31
C ASN A 23 5.05 7.98 -11.65
N MET A 24 5.82 8.32 -10.61
CA MET A 24 5.73 9.63 -9.95
C MET A 24 6.09 10.78 -10.89
N THR A 25 7.06 10.58 -11.80
CA THR A 25 7.48 11.61 -12.76
C THR A 25 6.61 11.69 -14.02
N LYS A 26 5.89 10.61 -14.36
CA LYS A 26 4.96 10.56 -15.51
C LYS A 26 3.65 11.34 -15.31
N THR A 27 3.31 11.71 -14.08
CA THR A 27 2.01 12.32 -13.76
C THR A 27 2.14 13.48 -12.78
N ARG A 28 1.13 14.35 -12.76
CA ARG A 28 0.94 15.39 -11.74
C ARG A 28 -0.14 15.04 -10.71
N ILE A 29 -0.71 13.84 -10.83
CA ILE A 29 -1.74 13.29 -9.95
C ILE A 29 -1.06 12.59 -8.76
N SER A 30 -1.67 12.66 -7.57
CA SER A 30 -1.23 11.92 -6.37
C SER A 30 -0.97 10.45 -6.69
N PHE A 31 0.12 9.89 -6.15
CA PHE A 31 0.55 8.53 -6.52
C PHE A 31 -0.53 7.46 -6.26
N GLU A 32 -1.31 7.58 -5.18
CA GLU A 32 -2.40 6.65 -4.85
C GLU A 32 -3.53 6.67 -5.89
N PHE A 33 -3.87 7.85 -6.42
CA PHE A 33 -4.90 7.99 -7.46
C PHE A 33 -4.40 7.46 -8.80
N TYR A 34 -3.19 7.85 -9.19
CA TYR A 34 -2.58 7.37 -10.43
C TYR A 34 -2.29 5.87 -10.38
N GLY A 35 -1.85 5.36 -9.22
CA GLY A 35 -1.69 3.94 -8.95
C GLY A 35 -3.00 3.17 -9.10
N GLY A 36 -4.12 3.72 -8.61
CA GLY A 36 -5.46 3.18 -8.86
C GLY A 36 -5.79 3.09 -10.36
N PHE A 37 -5.52 4.14 -11.14
CA PHE A 37 -5.75 4.11 -12.59
C PHE A 37 -4.89 3.06 -13.31
N LEU A 38 -3.61 2.94 -12.91
CA LEU A 38 -2.73 1.90 -13.43
C LEU A 38 -3.24 0.51 -13.07
N ALA A 39 -3.65 0.28 -11.82
CA ALA A 39 -4.19 -0.99 -11.37
C ALA A 39 -5.45 -1.37 -12.14
N LEU A 40 -6.41 -0.45 -12.30
CA LEU A 40 -7.62 -0.69 -13.08
C LEU A 40 -7.29 -1.09 -14.52
N ARG A 41 -6.35 -0.37 -15.14
CA ARG A 41 -5.90 -0.67 -16.50
C ARG A 41 -5.26 -2.05 -16.58
N ILE A 42 -4.32 -2.37 -15.68
CA ILE A 42 -3.65 -3.67 -15.63
C ILE A 42 -4.67 -4.80 -15.46
N LEU A 43 -5.61 -4.67 -14.52
CA LEU A 43 -6.59 -5.72 -14.23
C LEU A 43 -7.58 -5.94 -15.38
N ARG A 44 -7.85 -4.91 -16.18
CA ARG A 44 -8.75 -5.00 -17.35
C ARG A 44 -8.05 -5.44 -18.63
N ASP A 45 -6.85 -4.93 -18.87
CA ASP A 45 -6.13 -5.08 -20.14
C ASP A 45 -5.21 -6.29 -20.14
N THR A 46 -4.91 -6.90 -18.99
CA THR A 46 -4.06 -8.10 -18.92
C THR A 46 -4.86 -9.32 -19.40
N PRO A 47 -4.48 -9.93 -20.54
CA PRO A 47 -5.13 -11.14 -20.99
C PRO A 47 -4.83 -12.29 -20.01
N PRO A 48 -5.73 -13.26 -19.88
CA PRO A 48 -5.47 -14.43 -19.05
C PRO A 48 -4.16 -15.11 -19.45
N SER A 49 -3.33 -15.48 -18.47
CA SER A 49 -2.01 -16.07 -18.75
C SER A 49 -2.09 -17.49 -19.29
N SER A 50 -3.26 -18.11 -19.17
CA SER A 50 -3.58 -19.44 -19.69
C SER A 50 -5.05 -19.51 -20.13
N SER A 51 -5.37 -20.49 -20.97
CA SER A 51 -6.74 -20.75 -21.45
C SER A 51 -7.72 -21.17 -20.34
N THR A 52 -7.22 -21.45 -19.14
CA THR A 52 -8.01 -21.82 -17.97
C THR A 52 -8.23 -20.65 -17.00
N GLU A 53 -7.56 -19.51 -17.22
CA GLU A 53 -7.79 -18.30 -16.44
C GLU A 53 -8.88 -17.44 -17.09
N ALA A 54 -9.78 -16.91 -16.26
CA ALA A 54 -10.75 -15.93 -16.70
C ALA A 54 -10.20 -14.51 -16.50
N ALA A 55 -10.61 -13.58 -17.36
CA ALA A 55 -10.36 -12.16 -17.14
C ALA A 55 -10.94 -11.72 -15.78
N VAL A 56 -10.29 -10.76 -15.13
CA VAL A 56 -10.78 -10.22 -13.85
C VAL A 56 -12.12 -9.52 -14.10
N PRO A 57 -13.21 -9.92 -13.42
CA PRO A 57 -14.49 -9.25 -13.55
C PRO A 57 -14.41 -7.76 -13.17
N GLN A 58 -15.12 -6.92 -13.91
CA GLN A 58 -15.09 -5.45 -13.76
C GLN A 58 -15.30 -4.99 -12.31
N ASN A 59 -16.28 -5.58 -11.62
CA ASN A 59 -16.59 -5.23 -10.23
C ASN A 59 -15.44 -5.55 -9.25
N LEU A 60 -14.65 -6.59 -9.52
CA LEU A 60 -13.48 -6.91 -8.69
C LEU A 60 -12.33 -5.94 -9.00
N ALA A 61 -12.12 -5.61 -10.28
CA ALA A 61 -11.11 -4.63 -10.68
C ALA A 61 -11.40 -3.23 -10.08
N GLU A 62 -12.67 -2.81 -10.09
CA GLU A 62 -13.12 -1.56 -9.47
C GLU A 62 -12.97 -1.61 -7.94
N ASN A 63 -13.24 -2.74 -7.29
CA ASN A 63 -13.06 -2.88 -5.84
C ASN A 63 -11.59 -2.74 -5.43
N ILE A 64 -10.68 -3.38 -6.17
CA ILE A 64 -9.22 -3.24 -5.97
C ILE A 64 -8.80 -1.79 -6.20
N THR A 65 -9.33 -1.17 -7.26
CA THR A 65 -9.01 0.23 -7.60
C THR A 65 -9.44 1.19 -6.49
N GLU A 66 -10.67 1.04 -5.97
CA GLU A 66 -11.18 1.83 -4.84
C GLU A 66 -10.31 1.64 -3.59
N ALA A 67 -9.91 0.41 -3.28
CA ALA A 67 -9.03 0.12 -2.15
C ALA A 67 -7.67 0.83 -2.29
N ILE A 68 -7.06 0.77 -3.49
CA ILE A 68 -5.79 1.44 -3.78
C ILE A 68 -5.93 2.97 -3.71
N ILE A 69 -6.99 3.55 -4.27
CA ILE A 69 -7.18 5.01 -4.24
C ILE A 69 -7.29 5.53 -2.79
N ARG A 70 -7.83 4.73 -1.88
CA ARG A 70 -8.12 5.14 -0.50
C ARG A 70 -7.15 4.57 0.54
N HIS A 71 -6.05 3.92 0.13
CA HIS A 71 -5.17 3.23 1.08
C HIS A 71 -4.40 4.16 2.04
N GLN A 72 -4.30 5.47 1.73
CA GLN A 72 -3.79 6.50 2.66
C GLN A 72 -4.88 7.47 3.16
N ASP A 73 -6.15 7.25 2.80
CA ASP A 73 -7.31 8.06 3.23
C ASP A 73 -7.75 7.67 4.66
N PHE A 74 -6.87 7.91 5.64
CA PHE A 74 -7.16 7.66 7.04
C PHE A 74 -8.16 8.68 7.58
N ARG A 75 -9.43 8.27 7.73
CA ARG A 75 -10.54 9.10 8.23
C ARG A 75 -11.14 8.50 9.50
N ASN A 76 -11.71 9.36 10.34
CA ASN A 76 -12.42 8.96 11.56
C ASN A 76 -13.93 8.73 11.35
N THR A 77 -14.46 9.02 10.16
CA THR A 77 -15.90 8.96 9.83
C THR A 77 -16.12 8.48 8.39
N GLY A 78 -17.30 7.93 8.12
CA GLY A 78 -17.69 7.43 6.80
C GLY A 78 -17.55 5.91 6.67
N ASN A 79 -17.74 5.39 5.46
CA ASN A 79 -17.63 3.96 5.15
C ASN A 79 -16.50 3.71 4.15
N ILE A 80 -15.95 2.49 4.19
CA ILE A 80 -14.94 1.96 3.28
C ILE A 80 -15.24 0.48 3.00
N THR A 81 -14.76 -0.06 1.88
CA THR A 81 -14.90 -1.49 1.59
C THR A 81 -14.06 -2.31 2.58
N ALA A 82 -14.45 -3.57 2.82
CA ALA A 82 -13.66 -4.47 3.66
C ALA A 82 -12.23 -4.66 3.12
N VAL A 83 -12.05 -4.70 1.80
CA VAL A 83 -10.74 -4.78 1.14
C VAL A 83 -9.93 -3.51 1.41
N GLY A 84 -10.53 -2.32 1.26
CA GLY A 84 -9.88 -1.05 1.54
C GLY A 84 -9.46 -0.90 3.00
N GLN A 85 -10.32 -1.29 3.95
CA GLN A 85 -9.98 -1.27 5.37
C GLN A 85 -8.84 -2.23 5.71
N SER A 86 -8.87 -3.45 5.16
CA SER A 86 -7.79 -4.43 5.33
C SER A 86 -6.47 -3.90 4.76
N LEU A 87 -6.51 -3.24 3.59
CA LEU A 87 -5.33 -2.63 3.00
C LEU A 87 -4.80 -1.49 3.86
N GLN A 88 -5.65 -0.59 4.37
CA GLN A 88 -5.24 0.46 5.31
C GLN A 88 -4.58 -0.12 6.57
N LEU A 89 -5.17 -1.15 7.18
CA LEU A 89 -4.58 -1.81 8.35
C LEU A 89 -3.21 -2.41 8.03
N ALA A 90 -3.03 -3.02 6.86
CA ALA A 90 -1.74 -3.52 6.41
C ALA A 90 -0.72 -2.38 6.16
N THR A 91 -1.12 -1.27 5.54
CA THR A 91 -0.26 -0.11 5.25
C THR A 91 0.13 0.63 6.53
N ILE A 92 -0.65 0.53 7.60
CA ILE A 92 -0.30 1.11 8.90
C ILE A 92 0.98 0.49 9.51
N ASP A 93 1.46 -0.65 9.01
CA ASP A 93 2.80 -1.19 9.29
C ASP A 93 3.91 -0.13 9.17
N ASN A 94 3.74 0.87 8.32
CA ASN A 94 4.65 2.01 8.16
C ASN A 94 4.85 2.83 9.45
N THR A 95 3.86 2.88 10.33
CA THR A 95 3.88 3.65 11.58
C THR A 95 3.58 2.82 12.83
N CYS A 96 3.31 1.52 12.65
CA CYS A 96 3.01 0.57 13.73
C CYS A 96 1.87 0.96 14.67
N ARG A 97 0.87 1.68 14.16
CA ARG A 97 -0.40 1.79 14.90
C ARG A 97 -1.11 0.43 14.82
N TYR A 98 -1.78 0.01 15.89
CA TYR A 98 -2.55 -1.24 15.94
C TYR A 98 -1.72 -2.54 15.87
N ALA A 99 -0.43 -2.53 16.21
CA ALA A 99 0.36 -3.76 16.27
C ALA A 99 -0.23 -4.81 17.22
N GLU A 100 -0.97 -4.38 18.24
CA GLU A 100 -1.67 -5.22 19.21
C GLU A 100 -2.78 -6.11 18.61
N VAL A 101 -3.25 -5.81 17.39
CA VAL A 101 -4.29 -6.61 16.72
C VAL A 101 -3.72 -7.82 15.95
N VAL A 102 -2.40 -7.91 15.84
CA VAL A 102 -1.70 -9.04 15.19
C VAL A 102 -0.84 -9.75 16.23
N ASN A 103 -0.83 -11.08 16.21
CA ASN A 103 0.02 -11.84 17.12
C ASN A 103 1.51 -11.51 16.86
N PRO A 104 2.33 -11.21 17.90
CA PRO A 104 3.74 -10.89 17.72
C PRO A 104 4.54 -11.95 16.96
N PHE A 105 4.22 -13.24 17.13
CA PHE A 105 4.86 -14.33 16.39
C PHE A 105 4.54 -14.26 14.89
N THR A 106 3.33 -13.84 14.51
CA THR A 106 2.98 -13.62 13.10
C THR A 106 3.79 -12.47 12.50
N ILE A 107 4.02 -11.40 13.26
CA ILE A 107 4.83 -10.26 12.82
C ILE A 107 6.29 -10.68 12.62
N GLU A 108 6.86 -11.40 13.59
CA GLU A 108 8.22 -11.94 13.55
C GLU A 108 8.41 -12.87 12.35
N GLU A 109 7.57 -13.90 12.22
CA GLU A 109 7.69 -14.88 11.13
C GLU A 109 7.49 -14.25 9.75
N THR A 110 6.53 -13.32 9.60
CA THR A 110 6.33 -12.60 8.33
C THR A 110 7.57 -11.79 7.98
N THR A 111 8.18 -11.13 8.97
CA THR A 111 9.38 -10.30 8.75
C THR A 111 10.61 -11.14 8.46
N ASN A 112 10.72 -12.34 9.04
CA ASN A 112 11.78 -13.30 8.74
C ASN A 112 11.68 -13.80 7.30
N HIS A 113 10.47 -14.11 6.82
CA HIS A 113 10.23 -14.58 5.46
C HIS A 113 10.28 -13.44 4.41
N HIS A 114 9.93 -12.21 4.81
CA HIS A 114 9.92 -11.02 3.97
C HIS A 114 10.72 -9.88 4.63
N PRO A 115 12.06 -9.91 4.56
CA PRO A 115 12.91 -8.92 5.22
C PRO A 115 12.61 -7.49 4.78
N ARG A 116 12.55 -6.56 5.73
CA ARG A 116 12.15 -5.16 5.47
C ARG A 116 13.14 -4.35 4.63
N GLN A 117 14.40 -4.76 4.52
CA GLN A 117 15.42 -4.06 3.68
C GLN A 117 15.46 -2.53 3.86
N LYS A 118 15.48 -2.05 5.12
CA LYS A 118 15.43 -0.61 5.48
C LYS A 118 14.15 0.10 5.03
N TRP A 119 13.03 -0.63 4.96
CA TRP A 119 11.71 -0.16 4.50
C TRP A 119 11.33 1.23 5.00
N SER A 120 11.44 1.52 6.30
CA SER A 120 11.06 2.84 6.84
C SER A 120 11.83 4.00 6.20
N ARG A 121 13.10 3.80 5.80
CA ARG A 121 13.87 4.81 5.06
C ARG A 121 13.38 4.94 3.62
N CYS A 122 13.10 3.83 2.95
CA CYS A 122 12.58 3.82 1.58
C CYS A 122 11.21 4.51 1.52
N PHE A 123 10.30 4.17 2.42
CA PHE A 123 8.96 4.74 2.48
C PHE A 123 9.00 6.24 2.81
N ALA A 124 9.79 6.66 3.81
CA ALA A 124 9.95 8.08 4.13
C ALA A 124 10.54 8.88 2.94
N ALA A 125 11.50 8.30 2.21
CA ALA A 125 12.02 8.91 1.00
C ALA A 125 10.97 9.02 -0.12
N GLY A 126 10.13 8.00 -0.29
CA GLY A 126 8.99 8.03 -1.21
C GLY A 126 7.99 9.14 -0.87
N LEU A 127 7.63 9.30 0.40
CA LEU A 127 6.78 10.41 0.86
C LEU A 127 7.39 11.77 0.53
N HIS A 128 8.68 11.96 0.83
CA HIS A 128 9.39 13.19 0.49
C HIS A 128 9.36 13.47 -1.01
N ARG A 129 9.63 12.42 -1.81
CA ARG A 129 9.69 12.53 -3.27
C ARG A 129 8.33 12.90 -3.87
N GLU A 130 7.27 12.28 -3.39
CA GLU A 130 5.90 12.60 -3.81
C GLU A 130 5.56 14.07 -3.51
N ILE A 131 5.84 14.53 -2.29
CA ILE A 131 5.56 15.90 -1.85
C ILE A 131 6.42 16.92 -2.61
N GLU A 132 7.68 16.61 -2.90
CA GLU A 132 8.59 17.46 -3.69
C GLU A 132 8.07 17.64 -5.12
N LEU A 133 7.69 16.54 -5.79
CA LEU A 133 7.20 16.56 -7.17
C LEU A 133 5.79 17.14 -7.29
N LYS A 134 4.96 16.88 -6.27
CA LYS A 134 3.54 17.18 -6.22
C LYS A 134 3.18 17.75 -4.83
N PRO A 135 3.47 19.04 -4.57
CA PRO A 135 3.14 19.70 -3.31
C PRO A 135 1.63 19.77 -2.99
N TRP A 136 0.78 19.48 -3.97
CA TRP A 136 -0.69 19.37 -3.86
C TRP A 136 -1.19 17.92 -3.74
N SER A 137 -0.29 16.95 -3.67
CA SER A 137 -0.64 15.53 -3.58
C SER A 137 -1.49 15.23 -2.33
N HIS A 138 -2.35 14.23 -2.41
CA HIS A 138 -3.15 13.78 -1.27
C HIS A 138 -2.27 13.29 -0.10
N THR A 139 -1.06 12.83 -0.38
CA THR A 139 -0.04 12.48 0.62
C THR A 139 0.23 13.60 1.64
N THR A 140 0.07 14.88 1.27
CA THR A 140 0.21 16.00 2.24
C THR A 140 -0.85 15.95 3.34
N ALA A 141 -1.98 15.27 3.14
CA ALA A 141 -3.02 15.07 4.15
C ALA A 141 -2.55 14.19 5.33
N LEU A 142 -1.47 13.42 5.16
CA LEU A 142 -0.80 12.73 6.28
C LEU A 142 -0.13 13.72 7.24
N GLY A 143 0.08 14.97 6.83
CA GLY A 143 0.71 16.04 7.60
C GLY A 143 2.23 16.01 7.54
N GLU A 144 2.86 17.16 7.77
CA GLU A 144 4.31 17.39 7.60
C GLU A 144 5.18 16.42 8.42
N GLY A 145 4.70 15.98 9.59
CA GLY A 145 5.39 15.02 10.44
C GLY A 145 5.32 13.55 9.99
N ALA A 146 4.64 13.23 8.87
CA ALA A 146 4.46 11.84 8.44
C ALA A 146 5.77 11.08 8.20
N PRO A 147 6.78 11.63 7.48
CA PRO A 147 8.06 10.96 7.28
C PRO A 147 8.80 10.70 8.60
N ALA A 148 8.77 11.66 9.53
CA ALA A 148 9.38 11.51 10.85
C ALA A 148 8.72 10.38 11.66
N ARG A 149 7.38 10.27 11.62
CA ARG A 149 6.64 9.19 12.29
C ARG A 149 6.97 7.81 11.70
N VAL A 150 7.19 7.70 10.40
CA VAL A 150 7.62 6.46 9.75
C VAL A 150 9.03 6.07 10.22
N LEU A 151 9.94 7.04 10.31
CA LEU A 151 11.31 6.80 10.76
C LEU A 151 11.40 6.45 12.25
N ALA A 152 10.47 6.95 13.06
CA ALA A 152 10.33 6.64 14.49
C ALA A 152 9.61 5.30 14.76
N ASN A 153 9.42 4.46 13.75
CA ASN A 153 8.79 3.15 13.90
C ASN A 153 9.73 2.19 14.66
N GLU A 154 9.44 1.95 15.94
CA GLU A 154 10.25 1.16 16.88
C GLU A 154 9.89 -0.33 16.92
N THR A 155 8.67 -0.71 16.56
CA THR A 155 8.11 -2.07 16.77
C THR A 155 8.88 -3.15 16.02
N MET A 156 9.64 -2.76 15.00
CA MET A 156 10.46 -3.66 14.18
C MET A 156 11.93 -3.25 14.14
N ALA A 157 12.37 -2.43 15.10
CA ALA A 157 13.77 -2.10 15.32
C ALA A 157 14.58 -3.26 15.93
N VAL A 158 14.06 -4.50 15.87
CA VAL A 158 14.86 -5.71 16.08
C VAL A 158 15.80 -5.89 14.88
N GLN A 159 16.74 -4.95 14.72
CA GLN A 159 18.12 -5.36 14.55
C GLN A 159 18.45 -6.15 15.80
N ILE A 160 18.35 -7.48 15.71
CA ILE A 160 19.38 -8.39 16.15
C ILE A 160 20.31 -7.73 17.20
N TYR A 161 19.93 -7.80 18.47
CA TYR A 161 20.94 -7.91 19.51
C TYR A 161 21.60 -9.28 19.30
N CYS A 162 22.59 -9.32 18.42
CA CYS A 162 23.60 -10.38 18.43
C CYS A 162 24.56 -10.01 19.55
N TYR A 163 24.33 -10.61 20.72
CA TYR A 163 25.43 -11.17 21.48
C TYR A 163 25.81 -12.52 20.87
#